data_AF-L0DEG8-F1
#
_entry.id   AF-L0DEG8-F1
#
_cell.length_a   1.000
_cell.length_b   1.000
_cell.length_c   1.000
_cell.angle_alpha   90.00
_cell.angle_beta   90.00
_cell.angle_gamma   90.00
#
_symmetry.space_group_name_H-M   'P 1'
#
loop_
_entity.id
_entity.type
_entity.pdbx_description
1 polymer ?
#
loop_
_entity_poly.entity_id
_entity_poly.type
_entity_poly.pdbx_seq_one_letter_code
_entity_poly.pdbx_strand_id
1 'polypeptide(L)'
;MGAIIWPLLIYWLAMFIACYVIVEFGQDFFYDEVTPRAGLKVGLGSFILAAFLTWLRPSFDTMFTSDLPWTVLQAIVWFAVFTLIFEFHPPHAAAIGIVALLLIPGVATMGVESLLTPTPTLAPARSLQHPPAVRRSLAPSSGPPANPAATKK
;
A
#
# COMPACT_ATOMS: atom_id res chain seq x y z
N MET A 1 10.87 -16.40 4.37
CA MET A 1 10.32 -16.57 3.00
C MET A 1 8.89 -16.03 2.86
N GLY A 2 7.99 -16.26 3.82
CA GLY A 2 6.61 -15.74 3.77
C GLY A 2 6.47 -14.20 3.62
N ALA A 3 7.45 -13.43 4.12
CA ALA A 3 7.45 -11.96 4.04
C ALA A 3 7.61 -11.38 2.62
N ILE A 4 8.00 -12.19 1.63
CA ILE A 4 8.16 -11.76 0.22
C ILE A 4 7.06 -12.37 -0.66
N ILE A 5 6.61 -13.58 -0.33
CA ILE A 5 5.58 -14.31 -1.09
C ILE A 5 4.24 -13.57 -1.05
N TRP A 6 3.83 -13.05 0.11
CA TRP A 6 2.56 -12.34 0.24
C TRP A 6 2.51 -11.05 -0.59
N PRO A 7 3.49 -10.12 -0.48
CA PRO A 7 3.54 -8.96 -1.37
C PRO A 7 3.57 -9.35 -2.85
N LEU A 8 4.36 -10.37 -3.22
CA LEU A 8 4.44 -10.84 -4.60
C LEU A 8 3.08 -11.29 -5.13
N LEU A 9 2.33 -12.09 -4.36
CA LEU A 9 1.01 -12.58 -4.75
C LEU A 9 0.01 -11.44 -4.90
N ILE A 10 0.05 -10.43 -4.02
CA ILE A 10 -0.86 -9.28 -4.08
C ILE A 10 -0.52 -8.41 -5.29
N TYR A 11 0.75 -8.07 -5.47
CA TYR A 11 1.21 -7.34 -6.66
C TYR A 11 0.85 -8.10 -7.93
N TRP A 12 1.04 -9.43 -7.93
CA TRP A 12 0.72 -10.24 -9.10
C TRP A 12 -0.77 -10.25 -9.39
N LEU A 13 -1.64 -10.42 -8.39
CA LEU A 13 -3.09 -10.37 -8.59
C LEU A 13 -3.54 -9.00 -9.12
N ALA A 14 -3.06 -7.91 -8.53
CA ALA A 14 -3.39 -6.56 -8.96
C ALA A 14 -2.91 -6.28 -10.41
N MET A 15 -1.67 -6.64 -10.72
CA MET A 15 -1.11 -6.53 -12.06
C MET A 15 -1.84 -7.43 -13.05
N PHE A 16 -2.23 -8.64 -12.66
CA PHE A 16 -2.93 -9.58 -13.52
C PHE A 16 -4.28 -9.00 -13.93
N ILE A 17 -5.08 -8.53 -12.97
CA ILE A 17 -6.39 -7.93 -13.24
C ILE A 17 -6.23 -6.68 -14.11
N ALA A 18 -5.30 -5.78 -13.76
CA ALA A 18 -5.12 -4.55 -14.50
C ALA A 18 -4.62 -4.80 -15.94
N CYS A 19 -3.62 -5.65 -16.13
CA CYS A 19 -3.13 -6.02 -17.45
C CYS A 19 -4.18 -6.79 -18.26
N TYR A 20 -5.00 -7.64 -17.61
CA TYR A 20 -6.10 -8.33 -18.29
C TYR A 20 -7.10 -7.33 -18.86
N VAL A 21 -7.57 -6.39 -18.04
CA VAL A 21 -8.50 -5.33 -18.47
C VAL A 21 -7.87 -4.50 -19.59
N ILE A 22 -6.62 -4.05 -19.43
CA ILE A 22 -5.97 -3.23 -20.45
C ILE A 22 -5.78 -3.98 -21.77
N VAL A 23 -5.39 -5.25 -21.73
CA VAL A 23 -5.21 -6.05 -22.95
C VAL A 23 -6.55 -6.33 -23.59
N GLU A 24 -7.56 -6.77 -22.84
CA GLU A 24 -8.88 -7.08 -23.38
C GLU A 24 -9.53 -5.85 -24.00
N PHE A 25 -9.70 -4.77 -23.23
CA PHE A 25 -10.34 -3.55 -23.71
C PHE A 25 -9.45 -2.78 -24.69
N GLY A 26 -8.14 -2.76 -24.50
CA GLY A 26 -7.23 -2.03 -25.37
C GLY A 26 -7.10 -2.67 -26.75
N GLN A 27 -7.01 -4.00 -26.81
CA GLN A 27 -6.87 -4.70 -28.10
C GLN A 27 -8.19 -4.67 -28.89
N ASP A 28 -9.32 -4.84 -28.20
CA ASP A 28 -10.65 -4.68 -28.79
C ASP A 28 -10.87 -3.24 -29.28
N PHE A 29 -10.58 -2.22 -28.45
CA PHE A 29 -10.84 -0.82 -28.79
C PHE A 29 -9.90 -0.22 -29.84
N PHE A 30 -8.59 -0.55 -29.79
CA PHE A 30 -7.61 0.07 -30.69
C PHE A 30 -7.40 -0.70 -31.99
N TYR A 31 -7.72 -2.00 -32.02
CA TYR A 31 -7.36 -2.87 -33.15
C TYR A 31 -8.52 -3.76 -33.63
N ASP A 32 -9.68 -3.79 -32.98
CA ASP A 32 -10.78 -4.74 -33.28
C ASP A 32 -10.29 -6.21 -33.34
N GLU A 33 -9.25 -6.53 -32.55
CA GLU A 33 -8.57 -7.83 -32.57
C GLU A 33 -8.76 -8.58 -31.25
N VAL A 34 -9.11 -9.86 -31.36
CA VAL A 34 -9.18 -10.75 -30.21
C VAL A 34 -7.80 -11.35 -29.96
N THR A 35 -7.13 -10.91 -28.90
CA THR A 35 -5.75 -11.31 -28.59
C THR A 35 -5.63 -12.84 -28.44
N PRO A 36 -4.97 -13.55 -29.36
CA PRO A 36 -4.81 -14.99 -29.24
C PRO A 36 -3.93 -15.30 -28.02
N ARG A 37 -4.41 -16.21 -27.16
CA ARG A 37 -3.73 -16.60 -25.90
C ARG A 37 -3.56 -15.43 -24.91
N ALA A 38 -4.52 -14.50 -24.88
CA ALA A 38 -4.55 -13.36 -23.97
C ALA A 38 -4.15 -13.74 -22.53
N GLY A 39 -4.76 -14.80 -21.97
CA GLY A 39 -4.46 -15.22 -20.59
C GLY A 39 -3.00 -15.61 -20.34
N LEU A 40 -2.31 -16.19 -21.33
CA LEU A 40 -0.92 -16.63 -21.18
C LEU A 40 0.05 -15.43 -21.33
N LYS A 41 -0.23 -14.53 -22.28
CA LYS A 41 0.51 -13.28 -22.45
C LYS A 41 0.35 -12.39 -21.22
N VAL A 42 -0.89 -12.18 -20.77
CA VAL A 42 -1.24 -11.41 -19.57
C VAL A 42 -0.62 -12.02 -18.32
N GLY A 43 -0.69 -13.35 -18.16
CA GLY A 43 -0.06 -14.05 -17.06
C GLY A 43 1.45 -13.81 -16.99
N LEU A 44 2.15 -13.91 -18.12
CA LEU A 44 3.59 -13.68 -18.19
C LEU A 44 3.95 -12.21 -17.95
N GLY A 45 3.28 -11.27 -18.64
CA GLY A 45 3.56 -9.84 -18.51
C GLY A 45 3.25 -9.30 -17.12
N SER A 46 2.12 -9.68 -16.54
CA SER A 46 1.76 -9.29 -15.16
C SER A 46 2.70 -9.90 -14.13
N PHE A 47 3.18 -11.13 -14.33
CA PHE A 47 4.14 -11.76 -13.44
C PHE A 47 5.50 -11.03 -13.45
N ILE A 48 6.00 -10.67 -14.63
CA ILE A 48 7.25 -9.90 -14.77
C ILE A 48 7.12 -8.55 -14.07
N LEU A 49 6.02 -7.82 -14.31
CA LEU A 49 5.78 -6.52 -13.68
C LEU A 49 5.63 -6.65 -12.16
N ALA A 50 4.93 -7.68 -11.68
CA ALA A 50 4.76 -7.92 -10.25
C ALA A 50 6.07 -8.32 -9.56
N ALA A 51 6.90 -9.15 -10.19
CA ALA A 51 8.23 -9.48 -9.70
C ALA A 51 9.11 -8.24 -9.62
N PHE A 52 9.06 -7.38 -10.64
CA PHE A 52 9.78 -6.11 -10.68
C PHE A 52 9.32 -5.16 -9.55
N LEU A 53 8.01 -4.98 -9.35
CA LEU A 53 7.46 -4.19 -8.25
C LEU A 53 7.83 -4.76 -6.87
N THR A 54 7.84 -6.08 -6.72
CA THR A 54 8.22 -6.74 -5.47
C THR A 54 9.70 -6.54 -5.15
N TRP A 55 10.55 -6.49 -6.17
CA TRP A 55 11.99 -6.32 -6.02
C TRP A 55 12.39 -4.86 -5.78
N LEU A 56 11.92 -3.92 -6.62
CA LEU A 56 12.24 -2.50 -6.45
C LEU A 56 11.56 -1.89 -5.22
N ARG A 57 10.36 -2.37 -4.86
CA ARG A 57 9.47 -1.74 -3.87
C ARG A 57 9.40 -0.22 -4.08
N PRO A 58 9.01 0.24 -5.28
CA PRO A 58 9.00 1.67 -5.56
C PRO A 58 8.04 2.39 -4.61
N SER A 59 8.52 3.47 -3.99
CA SER A 59 7.70 4.35 -3.17
C SER A 59 7.09 5.43 -4.04
N PHE A 60 5.76 5.58 -3.97
CA PHE A 60 5.04 6.58 -4.76
C PHE A 60 5.46 8.01 -4.40
N ASP A 61 5.80 8.26 -3.13
CA ASP A 61 6.15 9.59 -2.63
C ASP A 61 7.53 10.08 -3.14
N THR A 62 8.46 9.17 -3.42
CA THR A 62 9.83 9.52 -3.81
C THR A 62 10.09 9.38 -5.31
N MET A 63 9.11 8.90 -6.08
CA MET A 63 9.32 8.50 -7.49
C MET A 63 9.67 9.66 -8.42
N PHE A 64 9.23 10.88 -8.10
CA PHE A 64 9.52 12.08 -8.90
C PHE A 64 10.61 12.98 -8.31
N THR A 65 11.17 12.59 -7.16
CA THR A 65 12.12 13.43 -6.42
C THR A 65 13.46 12.73 -6.29
N SER A 66 13.57 11.78 -5.35
CA SER A 66 14.84 11.13 -5.00
C SER A 66 15.14 9.89 -5.85
N ASP A 67 14.11 9.22 -6.37
CA ASP A 67 14.25 7.93 -7.07
C ASP A 67 13.97 8.02 -8.59
N LEU A 68 14.16 9.19 -9.18
CA LEU A 68 13.93 9.44 -10.61
C LEU A 68 14.57 8.37 -11.54
N PRO A 69 15.82 7.93 -11.33
CA PRO A 69 16.42 6.88 -12.17
C PRO A 69 15.65 5.55 -12.14
N TRP A 70 15.11 5.18 -10.98
CA TRP A 70 14.32 3.96 -10.83
C TRP A 70 12.96 4.08 -11.49
N THR A 71 12.32 5.25 -11.39
CA THR A 71 11.05 5.53 -12.07
C THR A 71 11.22 5.49 -13.59
N VAL A 72 12.34 6.01 -14.11
CA VAL A 72 12.66 5.93 -15.55
C VAL A 72 12.85 4.47 -15.97
N LEU A 73 13.61 3.68 -15.21
CA LEU A 73 13.75 2.24 -15.49
C LEU A 73 12.40 1.54 -15.47
N GLN A 74 11.55 1.85 -14.49
CA GLN A 74 10.21 1.32 -14.39
C GLN A 74 9.39 1.66 -15.63
N ALA A 75 9.42 2.91 -16.12
CA ALA A 75 8.75 3.30 -17.35
C ALA A 75 9.25 2.51 -18.58
N ILE A 76 10.56 2.27 -18.67
CA ILE A 76 11.16 1.46 -19.75
C ILE A 76 10.66 0.01 -19.68
N VAL A 77 10.65 -0.60 -18.49
CA VAL A 77 10.18 -1.98 -18.30
C VAL A 77 8.70 -2.09 -18.64
N TRP A 78 7.88 -1.14 -18.20
CA TRP A 78 6.47 -1.08 -18.54
C TRP A 78 6.27 -1.00 -20.05
N PHE A 79 6.93 -0.03 -20.70
CA PHE A 79 6.89 0.12 -22.15
C PHE A 79 7.31 -1.17 -22.89
N ALA A 80 8.38 -1.82 -22.44
CA ALA A 80 8.85 -3.07 -23.02
C ALA A 80 7.83 -4.20 -22.87
N VAL A 81 7.16 -4.33 -21.71
CA VAL A 81 6.11 -5.34 -21.51
C VAL A 81 4.91 -5.06 -22.41
N PHE A 82 4.44 -3.82 -22.47
CA PHE A 82 3.30 -3.45 -23.32
C PHE A 82 3.59 -3.64 -24.82
N THR A 83 4.82 -3.37 -25.25
CA THR A 83 5.20 -3.48 -26.66
C THR A 83 5.55 -4.91 -27.06
N LEU A 84 6.36 -5.62 -26.26
CA LEU A 84 6.92 -6.92 -26.65
C LEU A 84 6.04 -8.10 -26.21
N ILE A 85 5.37 -8.02 -25.07
CA ILE A 85 4.55 -9.12 -24.55
C ILE A 85 3.10 -8.96 -24.97
N PHE A 86 2.57 -7.74 -24.84
CA PHE A 86 1.18 -7.45 -25.21
C PHE A 86 1.02 -6.97 -26.65
N GLU A 87 2.12 -6.80 -27.40
CA GLU A 87 2.12 -6.48 -28.83
C GLU A 87 1.34 -5.19 -29.19
N PHE A 88 1.23 -4.24 -28.26
CA PHE A 88 0.70 -2.92 -28.59
C PHE A 88 1.66 -2.16 -29.51
N HIS A 89 1.12 -1.34 -30.42
CA HIS A 89 1.95 -0.43 -31.20
C HIS A 89 2.66 0.56 -30.26
N PRO A 90 3.92 0.93 -30.54
CA PRO A 90 4.72 1.82 -29.69
C PRO A 90 4.01 3.08 -29.16
N PRO A 91 3.23 3.85 -29.96
CA PRO A 91 2.53 5.02 -29.41
C PRO A 91 1.47 4.67 -28.37
N HIS A 92 0.70 3.59 -28.58
CA HIS A 92 -0.32 3.15 -27.62
C HIS A 92 0.34 2.53 -26.39
N ALA A 93 1.39 1.72 -26.57
CA ALA A 93 2.17 1.15 -25.48
C ALA A 93 2.80 2.23 -24.59
N ALA A 94 3.27 3.33 -25.15
CA ALA A 94 3.80 4.46 -24.38
C ALA A 94 2.69 5.16 -23.58
N ALA A 95 1.57 5.50 -24.21
CA ALA A 95 0.46 6.19 -23.54
C ALA A 95 -0.14 5.33 -22.41
N ILE A 96 -0.50 4.09 -22.73
CA ILE A 96 -1.06 3.13 -21.78
C ILE A 96 -0.04 2.79 -20.71
N GLY A 97 1.21 2.55 -21.08
CA GLY A 97 2.29 2.23 -20.15
C GLY A 97 2.53 3.32 -19.11
N ILE A 98 2.50 4.60 -19.52
CA ILE A 98 2.61 5.74 -18.58
C ILE A 98 1.40 5.80 -17.66
N VAL A 99 0.18 5.77 -18.21
CA VAL A 99 -1.06 5.82 -17.42
C VAL A 99 -1.09 4.70 -16.39
N ALA A 100 -0.76 3.50 -16.82
CA ALA A 100 -0.79 2.31 -16.00
C ALA A 100 0.33 2.33 -14.94
N LEU A 101 1.51 2.89 -15.25
CA LEU A 101 2.59 3.13 -14.29
C LEU A 101 2.21 4.15 -13.21
N LEU A 102 1.38 5.14 -13.53
CA LEU A 102 0.93 6.15 -12.56
C LEU A 102 -0.25 5.67 -11.70
N LEU A 103 -1.07 4.75 -12.18
CA LEU A 103 -2.27 4.30 -11.46
C LEU A 103 -2.02 3.03 -10.66
N ILE A 104 -1.42 2.03 -11.29
CA ILE A 104 -1.42 0.67 -10.76
C ILE A 104 -0.48 0.51 -9.57
N PRO A 105 0.77 1.01 -9.58
CA PRO A 105 1.64 0.82 -8.43
C PRO A 105 1.10 1.58 -7.21
N GLY A 106 0.38 2.69 -7.37
CA GLY A 106 -0.18 3.44 -6.24
C GLY A 106 -1.31 2.68 -5.55
N VAL A 107 -2.20 2.06 -6.33
CA VAL A 107 -3.25 1.19 -5.78
C VAL A 107 -2.64 -0.08 -5.17
N ALA A 108 -1.61 -0.64 -5.82
CA ALA A 108 -1.00 -1.88 -5.37
C ALA A 108 -0.16 -1.69 -4.09
N THR A 109 0.57 -0.58 -3.95
CA THR A 109 1.33 -0.27 -2.72
C THR A 109 0.39 -0.03 -1.55
N MET A 110 -0.70 0.71 -1.73
CA MET A 110 -1.73 0.90 -0.70
C MET A 110 -2.34 -0.44 -0.23
N GLY A 111 -2.61 -1.36 -1.15
CA GLY A 111 -3.12 -2.69 -0.82
C GLY A 111 -2.11 -3.54 -0.02
N VAL A 112 -0.83 -3.46 -0.38
CA VAL A 112 0.24 -4.19 0.32
C VAL A 112 0.51 -3.58 1.70
N GLU A 113 0.56 -2.25 1.81
CA GLU A 113 0.72 -1.54 3.08
C GLU A 113 -0.43 -1.82 4.05
N SER A 114 -1.68 -1.85 3.56
CA SER A 114 -2.83 -2.20 4.39
C SER A 114 -2.73 -3.60 5.02
N LEU A 115 -2.05 -4.55 4.36
CA LEU A 115 -1.93 -5.92 4.83
C LEU A 115 -0.66 -6.14 5.67
N LEU A 116 0.38 -5.35 5.44
CA LEU A 116 1.63 -5.40 6.20
C LEU A 116 1.61 -4.51 7.46
N THR A 117 0.73 -3.51 7.52
CA THR A 117 0.59 -2.64 8.69
C THR A 117 -0.01 -3.45 9.84
N PRO A 118 0.72 -3.65 10.96
CA PRO A 118 0.16 -4.32 12.13
C PRO A 118 -1.04 -3.51 12.60
N THR A 119 -2.22 -4.10 12.63
CA THR A 119 -3.38 -3.46 13.24
C THR A 119 -2.99 -3.18 14.69
N PRO A 120 -2.96 -1.91 15.15
CA PRO A 120 -2.75 -1.66 16.56
C PRO A 120 -3.87 -2.37 17.30
N THR A 121 -3.50 -3.40 18.07
CA THR A 121 -4.43 -4.12 18.93
C THR A 121 -4.98 -3.09 19.90
N LEU A 122 -6.12 -2.48 19.56
CA LEU A 122 -6.86 -1.63 20.47
C LEU A 122 -7.11 -2.49 21.70
N ALA A 123 -6.48 -2.14 22.81
CA ALA A 123 -6.66 -2.83 24.07
C ALA A 123 -8.18 -2.97 24.29
N PRO A 124 -8.68 -4.18 24.60
CA PRO A 124 -10.11 -4.39 24.73
C PRO A 124 -10.65 -3.34 25.71
N ALA A 125 -11.62 -2.55 25.27
CA ALA A 125 -12.18 -1.41 26.03
C ALA A 125 -12.64 -1.76 27.46
N ARG A 126 -12.75 -3.07 27.75
CA ARG A 126 -13.02 -3.63 29.08
C ARG A 126 -11.90 -3.41 30.10
N SER A 127 -10.64 -3.19 29.70
CA SER A 127 -9.53 -2.92 30.64
C SER A 127 -9.43 -1.44 31.06
N LEU A 128 -10.07 -0.53 30.32
CA LEU A 128 -10.07 0.91 30.60
C LEU A 128 -11.26 1.36 31.48
N GLN A 129 -12.16 0.43 31.85
CA GLN A 129 -13.37 0.71 32.65
C GLN A 129 -13.25 0.37 34.15
N HIS A 130 -12.05 0.16 34.67
CA HIS A 130 -11.86 0.19 36.13
C HIS A 130 -11.22 1.53 36.51
N PRO A 131 -12.02 2.62 36.67
CA PRO A 131 -11.52 3.76 37.40
C PRO A 131 -11.07 3.26 38.78
N PRO A 132 -9.90 3.67 39.30
CA PRO A 132 -9.51 3.30 40.64
C PRO A 132 -10.63 3.72 41.57
N ALA A 133 -11.14 2.80 42.38
CA ALA A 133 -12.16 3.10 43.37
C ALA A 133 -11.55 4.03 44.42
N VAL A 134 -11.48 5.32 44.11
CA VAL A 134 -11.10 6.37 45.05
C VAL A 134 -12.27 6.50 46.01
N ARG A 135 -12.21 5.72 47.09
CA ARG A 135 -13.12 5.79 48.22
C ARG A 135 -12.79 7.08 48.99
N ARG A 136 -13.14 8.23 48.42
CA ARG A 136 -13.06 9.52 49.11
C ARG A 136 -14.24 9.57 50.08
N SER A 137 -13.99 9.18 51.32
CA SER A 137 -14.96 9.29 52.41
C SER A 137 -15.38 10.75 52.56
N LEU A 138 -16.68 11.03 52.44
CA LEU A 138 -17.33 12.32 52.69
C LEU A 138 -17.39 12.65 54.20
N ALA A 139 -16.37 12.27 54.97
CA ALA A 139 -16.27 12.68 56.36
C ALA A 139 -15.76 14.14 56.38
N PRO A 140 -16.46 15.06 57.08
CA PRO A 140 -15.95 16.40 57.30
C PRO A 140 -14.57 16.32 57.95
N SER A 141 -13.59 16.96 57.33
CA SER A 141 -12.26 17.14 57.92
C SER A 141 -12.42 17.94 59.22
N SER A 142 -12.35 17.28 60.37
CA SER A 142 -12.16 17.95 61.64
C SER A 142 -10.78 18.60 61.61
N GLY A 143 -10.74 19.92 61.59
CA GLY A 143 -9.50 20.70 61.53
C GLY A 143 -8.52 20.33 62.65
N PRO A 144 -7.21 20.50 62.44
CA PRO A 144 -6.22 20.25 63.48
C PRO A 144 -6.41 21.22 64.67
N PRO A 145 -6.23 20.78 65.92
CA PRO A 145 -6.27 21.69 67.06
C PRO A 145 -5.11 22.69 66.97
N ALA A 146 -5.44 23.97 67.14
CA ALA A 146 -4.45 25.03 67.28
C ALA A 146 -3.61 24.78 68.53
N ASN A 147 -2.28 24.64 68.38
CA ASN A 147 -1.37 24.55 69.51
C ASN A 147 -0.83 25.96 69.85
N PRO A 148 -1.15 26.55 71.01
CA PRO A 148 -0.70 27.87 71.40
C PRO A 148 0.63 27.78 72.13
N ALA A 149 1.75 27.69 71.40
CA ALA A 149 3.08 27.81 72.01
C ALA A 149 4.17 28.15 70.99
N ALA A 150 4.20 29.40 70.54
CA ALA A 150 5.41 30.01 69.98
C ALA A 150 5.39 31.52 70.25
N THR A 151 5.45 31.88 71.54
CA THR A 151 5.64 33.24 72.01
C THR A 151 6.94 33.28 72.81
N LYS A 152 7.84 34.22 72.44
CA LYS A 152 9.15 34.56 73.05
C LYS A 152 10.29 33.60 72.66
N LYS A 153 11.45 34.06 72.19
CA LYS A 153 12.23 35.28 72.47
C LYS A 153 12.99 35.73 71.22
#